data_AF-A0A8J6U0P9-F1
#
_entry.id   AF-A0A8J6U0P9-F1
#
_cell.length_a   1.000
_cell.length_b   1.000
_cell.length_c   1.000
_cell.angle_alpha   90.00
_cell.angle_beta   90.00
_cell.angle_gamma   90.00
#
_symmetry.space_group_name_H-M   'P 1'
#
loop_
_entity.id
_entity.type
_entity.pdbx_description
1 polymer ?
#
loop_
_entity_poly.entity_id
_entity_poly.type
_entity_poly.pdbx_seq_one_letter_code
_entity_poly.pdbx_strand_id
1 'polypeptide(L)'
;MIPFIAVVHAVISIVGGALGAKFTNASMGSGIVAVAIGYLALWLSQYFGANLMLSSLVYLVVMIAVGFALKLTPRQIAGVVIGAFVASFIGGFVLGFVTGFENAFYHRTAA
;
A
#
# COMPACT_ATOMS: atom_id res chain seq x y z
N MET A 1 -1.08 -3.46 18.30
CA MET A 1 -0.41 -4.59 17.63
C MET A 1 -0.65 -4.46 16.14
N ILE A 2 0.38 -4.43 15.29
CA ILE A 2 0.20 -4.37 13.84
C ILE A 2 -0.08 -5.80 13.35
N PRO A 3 -1.23 -6.08 12.72
CA PRO A 3 -1.52 -7.42 12.23
C PRO A 3 -0.57 -7.78 11.08
N PHE A 4 -0.12 -9.03 11.03
CA PHE A 4 0.79 -9.52 9.98
C PHE A 4 0.27 -9.20 8.57
N ILE A 5 -1.04 -9.29 8.36
CA ILE A 5 -1.68 -8.98 7.08
C ILE A 5 -1.49 -7.52 6.64
N ALA A 6 -1.40 -6.57 7.58
CA ALA A 6 -1.12 -5.17 7.27
C ALA A 6 0.33 -4.97 6.83
N VAL A 7 1.26 -5.75 7.36
CA VAL A 7 2.67 -5.73 6.93
C VAL A 7 2.78 -6.29 5.52
N VAL A 8 2.14 -7.42 5.23
CA VAL A 8 2.10 -8.00 3.87
C VAL A 8 1.48 -7.03 2.88
N HIS A 9 0.36 -6.41 3.25
CA HIS A 9 -0.30 -5.41 2.41
C HIS A 9 0.60 -4.19 2.13
N ALA A 10 1.34 -3.72 3.15
CA ALA A 10 2.30 -2.63 2.98
C ALA A 10 3.43 -3.02 2.00
N VAL A 11 3.98 -4.23 2.11
CA VAL A 11 5.02 -4.73 1.19
C VAL A 11 4.50 -4.80 -0.24
N ILE A 12 3.32 -5.39 -0.46
CA ILE A 12 2.71 -5.47 -1.80
C ILE A 12 2.48 -4.08 -2.38
N SER A 13 2.00 -3.15 -1.56
CA SER A 13 1.76 -1.77 -1.98
C SER A 13 3.06 -1.03 -2.34
N ILE A 14 4.14 -1.25 -1.58
CA ILE A 14 5.48 -0.72 -1.89
C ILE A 14 5.96 -1.24 -3.24
N VAL A 15 5.81 -2.53 -3.52
CA VAL A 15 6.14 -3.12 -4.83
C VAL A 15 5.30 -2.48 -5.93
N GLY A 16 4.00 -2.28 -5.69
CA GLY A 16 3.10 -1.56 -6.60
C GLY A 16 3.56 -0.14 -6.90
N GLY A 17 3.96 0.61 -5.88
CA GLY A 17 4.50 1.96 -6.04
C GLY A 17 5.81 1.98 -6.83
N ALA A 18 6.69 1.01 -6.58
CA ALA A 18 7.93 0.85 -7.32
C ALA A 18 7.69 0.58 -8.82
N LEU A 19 6.75 -0.32 -9.13
CA LEU A 19 6.35 -0.62 -10.50
C LEU A 19 5.67 0.58 -11.16
N GLY A 20 4.78 1.28 -10.45
CA GLY A 20 4.14 2.51 -10.92
C GLY A 20 5.12 3.62 -11.27
N ALA A 21 6.18 3.78 -10.47
CA ALA A 21 7.29 4.68 -10.79
C ALA A 21 8.01 4.23 -12.07
N LYS A 22 8.32 2.94 -12.22
CA LYS A 22 9.00 2.40 -13.40
C LYS A 22 8.19 2.61 -14.68
N PHE A 23 6.87 2.38 -14.65
CA PHE A 23 5.99 2.59 -15.81
C PHE A 23 5.87 4.07 -16.23
N THR A 24 6.23 5.00 -15.35
CA THR A 24 6.25 6.45 -15.64
C THR A 24 7.66 6.99 -15.86
N ASN A 25 8.64 6.11 -16.11
CA ASN A 25 10.05 6.45 -16.30
C ASN A 25 10.70 7.17 -15.09
N ALA A 26 10.15 7.00 -13.89
CA ALA A 26 10.78 7.44 -12.65
C ALA A 26 11.65 6.33 -12.04
N SER A 27 12.52 6.69 -11.10
CA SER A 27 13.31 5.69 -10.38
C SER A 27 12.41 4.79 -9.52
N MET A 28 12.64 3.48 -9.51
CA MET A 28 11.87 2.57 -8.65
C MET A 28 12.05 2.94 -7.16
N GLY A 29 13.25 3.38 -6.78
CA GLY A 29 13.56 3.82 -5.43
C GLY A 29 12.68 4.96 -4.94
N SER A 30 12.38 5.95 -5.79
CA SER A 30 11.48 7.04 -5.41
C SER A 30 10.04 6.56 -5.15
N GLY A 31 9.56 5.56 -5.89
CA GLY A 31 8.25 4.96 -5.65
C GLY A 31 8.22 4.19 -4.31
N ILE A 32 9.26 3.42 -4.03
CA ILE A 32 9.41 2.68 -2.76
C ILE A 32 9.39 3.65 -1.57
N VAL A 33 10.22 4.71 -1.63
CA VAL A 33 10.34 5.68 -0.54
C VAL A 33 9.03 6.44 -0.33
N ALA A 34 8.37 6.90 -1.41
CA ALA A 34 7.11 7.61 -1.30
C ALA A 34 6.01 6.78 -0.63
N VAL A 35 5.87 5.52 -1.03
CA VAL A 35 4.85 4.62 -0.44
C VAL A 35 5.22 4.24 1.00
N ALA A 36 6.48 3.92 1.28
CA ALA A 36 6.92 3.56 2.62
C ALA A 36 6.69 4.70 3.63
N ILE A 37 7.05 5.94 3.28
CA ILE A 37 6.80 7.10 4.14
C ILE A 37 5.30 7.38 4.28
N GLY A 38 4.52 7.20 3.22
CA GLY A 38 3.05 7.26 3.29
C GLY A 38 2.50 6.27 4.34
N TYR A 39 2.93 5.01 4.32
CA TYR A 39 2.49 3.99 5.29
C TYR A 39 2.89 4.32 6.73
N LEU A 40 4.09 4.89 6.93
CA LEU A 40 4.50 5.36 8.25
C LEU A 40 3.57 6.46 8.76
N ALA A 41 3.16 7.40 7.90
CA ALA A 41 2.19 8.44 8.25
C ALA A 41 0.79 7.88 8.51
N LEU A 42 0.38 6.85 7.75
CA LEU A 42 -0.87 6.13 7.98
C LEU A 42 -0.89 5.47 9.36
N TRP A 43 0.17 4.74 9.73
CA TRP A 43 0.25 4.10 11.04
C TRP A 43 0.35 5.12 12.17
N LEU A 44 1.12 6.20 11.96
CA LEU A 44 1.24 7.27 12.93
C LEU A 44 -0.10 7.97 13.18
N SER A 45 -0.87 8.28 12.13
CA SER A 45 -2.19 8.90 12.27
C SER A 45 -3.19 7.98 12.99
N GLN A 46 -3.20 6.68 12.67
CA GLN A 46 -4.03 5.71 13.39
C GLN A 46 -3.62 5.58 14.87
N TYR A 47 -2.32 5.64 15.17
CA TYR A 47 -1.81 5.61 16.53
C TYR A 47 -2.34 6.80 17.36
N PHE A 48 -2.53 7.96 16.73
CA PHE A 48 -3.16 9.14 17.36
C PHE A 48 -4.70 9.10 17.36
N GLY A 49 -5.33 7.97 17.02
CA GLY A 49 -6.77 7.79 17.06
C GLY A 49 -7.53 8.33 15.84
N ALA A 50 -6.83 8.66 14.75
CA ALA A 50 -7.50 9.00 13.50
C ALA A 50 -8.29 7.80 12.97
N ASN A 51 -9.50 8.06 12.45
CA ASN A 51 -10.27 7.01 11.79
C ASN A 51 -9.61 6.57 10.47
N LEU A 52 -10.08 5.45 9.91
CA LEU A 52 -9.52 4.86 8.70
C LEU A 52 -9.53 5.83 7.51
N MET A 53 -10.61 6.60 7.35
CA MET A 53 -10.77 7.56 6.25
C MET A 53 -9.73 8.69 6.35
N LEU A 54 -9.60 9.30 7.52
CA LEU A 54 -8.62 10.36 7.76
C LEU A 54 -7.19 9.86 7.61
N SER A 55 -6.88 8.67 8.13
CA SER A 55 -5.56 8.05 8.00
C SER A 55 -5.19 7.75 6.54
N SER A 56 -6.17 7.37 5.72
CA SER A 56 -5.99 7.14 4.28
C SER A 56 -5.76 8.45 3.51
N LEU A 57 -6.40 9.54 3.93
CA LEU A 57 -6.12 10.87 3.38
C LEU A 57 -4.71 11.34 3.76
N VAL A 58 -4.30 11.16 5.02
CA VAL A 58 -2.93 11.47 5.46
C VAL A 58 -1.89 10.69 4.66
N TYR A 59 -2.12 9.39 4.44
CA TYR A 59 -1.30 8.56 3.56
C TYR A 59 -1.12 9.17 2.17
N LEU A 60 -2.23 9.52 1.51
CA LEU A 60 -2.21 10.10 0.16
C LEU A 60 -1.46 11.45 0.14
N VAL A 61 -1.79 12.35 1.07
CA VAL A 61 -1.17 13.68 1.15
C VAL A 61 0.33 13.57 1.40
N VAL A 62 0.77 12.74 2.34
CA VAL A 62 2.19 12.56 2.66
C VAL A 62 2.92 11.91 1.49
N MET A 63 2.37 10.87 0.87
CA MET A 63 2.97 10.24 -0.31
C MET A 63 3.13 11.23 -1.47
N ILE A 64 2.12 12.08 -1.72
CA ILE A 64 2.19 13.15 -2.73
C ILE A 64 3.28 14.16 -2.37
N ALA A 65 3.32 14.62 -1.11
CA ALA A 65 4.33 15.57 -0.63
C ALA A 65 5.76 15.02 -0.74
N VAL A 66 5.96 13.75 -0.39
CA VAL A 66 7.24 13.05 -0.57
C VAL A 66 7.58 12.90 -2.04
N GLY A 67 6.60 12.57 -2.90
CA GLY A 67 6.79 12.51 -4.34
C GLY A 67 7.31 13.84 -4.91
N PHE A 68 6.72 14.96 -4.49
CA PHE A 68 7.22 16.30 -4.85
C PHE A 68 8.61 16.59 -4.28
N ALA A 69 8.89 16.21 -3.02
CA ALA A 69 10.22 16.37 -2.41
C ALA A 69 11.31 15.57 -3.15
N LEU A 70 10.94 14.42 -3.71
CA LEU A 70 11.78 13.59 -4.57
C LEU A 70 11.83 14.07 -6.03
N LYS A 71 11.28 15.27 -6.32
CA LYS A 71 11.26 15.91 -7.64
C LYS A 71 10.54 15.09 -8.72
N LEU A 72 9.55 14.29 -8.33
CA LEU A 72 8.69 13.58 -9.28
C LEU A 72 7.72 14.55 -9.94
N THR A 73 7.49 14.37 -11.24
CA THR A 73 6.43 15.08 -11.95
C THR A 73 5.05 14.60 -11.50
N PRO A 74 3.98 15.43 -11.60
CA PRO A 74 2.63 15.01 -11.22
C PRO A 74 2.17 13.70 -11.89
N ARG A 75 2.58 13.49 -13.14
CA ARG A 75 2.30 12.24 -13.89
C ARG A 75 2.97 11.02 -13.25
N GLN A 76 4.20 11.16 -12.78
CA GLN A 76 4.93 10.09 -12.10
C GLN A 76 4.33 9.78 -10.72
N ILE A 77 3.96 10.82 -9.98
CA ILE A 77 3.25 10.66 -8.69
C ILE A 77 1.95 9.90 -8.90
N ALA A 78 1.15 10.28 -9.90
CA ALA A 78 -0.07 9.54 -10.25
C ALA A 78 0.23 8.07 -10.59
N GLY A 79 1.30 7.80 -11.34
CA GLY A 79 1.76 6.44 -11.62
C GLY A 79 2.09 5.63 -10.36
N VAL A 80 2.80 6.22 -9.41
CA VAL A 80 3.11 5.58 -8.12
C VAL A 80 1.85 5.31 -7.32
N VAL A 81 0.93 6.28 -7.21
CA VAL A 81 -0.33 6.14 -6.47
C VAL A 81 -1.19 5.04 -7.08
N ILE A 82 -1.38 5.05 -8.41
CA ILE A 82 -2.17 4.03 -9.12
C ILE A 82 -1.51 2.67 -8.99
N GLY A 83 -0.19 2.57 -9.17
CA GLY A 83 0.55 1.31 -9.03
C GLY A 83 0.42 0.72 -7.63
N ALA A 84 0.58 1.55 -6.59
CA ALA A 84 0.41 1.15 -5.20
C ALA A 84 -1.02 0.69 -4.91
N PHE A 85 -2.03 1.38 -5.45
CA PHE A 85 -3.44 1.04 -5.27
C PHE A 85 -3.81 -0.27 -5.98
N VAL A 86 -3.40 -0.45 -7.23
CA VAL A 86 -3.67 -1.67 -8.02
C VAL A 86 -2.99 -2.88 -7.38
N ALA A 87 -1.73 -2.74 -6.96
CA ALA A 87 -1.04 -3.83 -6.28
C ALA A 87 -1.71 -4.19 -4.95
N SER A 88 -2.11 -3.20 -4.15
CA SER A 88 -2.89 -3.42 -2.94
C SER A 88 -4.21 -4.15 -3.21
N PHE A 89 -4.94 -3.76 -4.26
CA PHE A 89 -6.19 -4.39 -4.64
C PHE A 89 -6.00 -5.86 -5.04
N ILE A 90 -5.03 -6.13 -5.91
CA ILE A 90 -4.67 -7.50 -6.33
C ILE A 90 -4.19 -8.32 -5.12
N GLY A 91 -3.32 -7.74 -4.28
CA GLY A 91 -2.81 -8.39 -3.07
C GLY A 91 -3.91 -8.74 -2.08
N GLY A 92 -4.83 -7.80 -1.81
CA GLY A 92 -5.99 -8.03 -0.96
C GLY A 92 -6.91 -9.12 -1.50
N PHE A 93 -7.15 -9.12 -2.81
CA PHE A 93 -7.94 -10.17 -3.47
C PHE A 93 -7.29 -11.55 -3.32
N VAL A 94 -6.00 -11.68 -3.62
CA VAL A 94 -5.26 -12.95 -3.51
C VAL A 94 -5.22 -13.44 -2.06
N LEU A 95 -4.92 -12.56 -1.10
CA LEU A 95 -4.91 -12.91 0.32
C LEU A 95 -6.30 -13.34 0.81
N GLY A 96 -7.35 -12.63 0.42
CA GLY A 96 -8.72 -12.99 0.75
C GLY A 96 -9.14 -14.33 0.15
N PHE A 97 -8.75 -14.59 -1.11
CA PHE A 97 -9.02 -15.86 -1.77
C PHE A 97 -8.31 -17.03 -1.08
N VAL A 98 -7.01 -16.90 -0.78
CA VAL A 98 -6.20 -17.95 -0.14
C VAL A 98 -6.72 -18.26 1.26
N THR A 99 -6.90 -17.22 2.09
CA THR A 99 -7.40 -17.40 3.47
C THR A 99 -8.84 -17.92 3.49
N GLY A 100 -9.69 -17.48 2.55
CA GLY A 100 -11.05 -18.02 2.38
C GLY A 100 -11.05 -19.49 1.97
N PHE A 101 -10.15 -19.90 1.07
CA PHE A 101 -10.01 -21.29 0.65
C PHE A 101 -9.51 -22.19 1.79
N GLU A 102 -8.49 -21.75 2.53
CA GLU A 102 -7.98 -22.48 3.70
C GLU A 102 -9.09 -22.72 4.74
N ASN A 103 -9.82 -21.67 5.12
CA ASN A 103 -10.90 -21.78 6.11
C ASN A 103 -12.02 -22.73 5.65
N ALA A 104 -12.34 -22.75 4.34
CA ALA A 104 -13.34 -23.65 3.79
C ALA A 104 -12.90 -25.13 3.80
N PHE A 105 -11.61 -25.40 3.60
CA PHE A 105 -11.07 -26.77 3.63
C PHE A 105 -10.86 -27.29 5.06
N TYR A 106 -10.31 -26.48 5.95
CA TYR A 106 -10.08 -26.87 7.35
C TYR A 106 -11.38 -27.18 8.11
N HIS A 107 -12.47 -26.44 7.85
CA HIS A 107 -13.76 -26.72 8.47
C HIS A 107 -14.48 -27.94 7.89
N ARG A 108 -14.10 -28.42 6.70
CA ARG A 108 -14.67 -29.64 6.11
C ARG A 108 -13.94 -30.92 6.51
N THR A 109 -12.68 -30.85 6.94
CA THR A 109 -11.93 -32.01 7.41
C THR A 109 -12.02 -32.21 8.93
N ALA A 110 -12.46 -31.19 9.67
CA ALA A 110 -12.70 -31.26 11.11
C ALA A 110 -14.14 -31.67 11.49
N ALA A 111 -15.03 -31.86 10.51
CA ALA A 111 -16.40 -32.36 10.66
C ALA A 111 -16.48 -33.81 10.16
#